data_AF-A0A3B8I1S0-F1
#
_entry.id   AF-A0A3B8I1S0-F1
#
_cell.length_a   1.000
_cell.length_b   1.000
_cell.length_c   1.000
_cell.angle_alpha   90.00
_cell.angle_beta   90.00
_cell.angle_gamma   90.00
#
_symmetry.space_group_name_H-M   'P 1'
#
loop_
_entity.id
_entity.type
_entity.pdbx_description
1 polymer ?
#
loop_
_entity_poly.entity_id
_entity_poly.type
_entity_poly.pdbx_seq_one_letter_code
_entity_poly.pdbx_strand_id
1 'polypeptide(L)' 'MPSALAVFVAVNGAQTGPHNADALKAMISRGELMTGSLVWKEGMAAWTEAKDVPEVAALFGTAPPPLPPQ' A
#
# COMPACT_ATOMS: atom_id res chain seq x y z
N MET A 1 2.89 -1.09 22.31
CA MET A 1 2.86 -0.02 21.28
C MET A 1 2.25 -0.61 20.03
N PRO A 2 1.39 0.08 19.27
CA PRO A 2 0.78 -0.53 18.09
C PRO A 2 1.91 -0.80 17.08
N SER A 3 1.99 -2.05 16.63
CA SER A 3 2.95 -2.49 15.63
C SER A 3 2.79 -1.62 14.39
N ALA A 4 3.82 -0.87 14.02
CA ALA A 4 3.80 -0.10 12.79
C ALA A 4 3.66 -1.07 11.62
N LEU A 5 2.59 -0.93 10.83
CA LEU A 5 2.44 -1.66 9.57
C LEU A 5 3.73 -1.46 8.76
N ALA A 6 4.36 -2.56 8.32
CA ALA A 6 5.63 -2.53 7.62
C ALA A 6 5.51 -3.36 6.33
N VAL A 7 5.18 -2.68 5.24
CA VAL A 7 4.87 -3.31 3.94
C VAL A 7 5.82 -2.80 2.88
N PHE A 8 6.42 -3.73 2.16
CA PHE A 8 7.19 -3.46 0.96
C PHE A 8 6.28 -3.46 -0.26
N VAL A 9 6.53 -2.55 -1.19
CA VAL A 9 5.75 -2.38 -2.43
C VAL A 9 6.69 -2.47 -3.62
N ALA A 10 6.33 -3.26 -4.63
CA ALA A 10 7.02 -3.29 -5.90
C ALA A 10 6.55 -2.13 -6.78
N VAL A 11 7.40 -1.13 -6.99
CA VAL A 11 7.15 0.05 -7.80
C VAL A 11 8.14 0.04 -8.96
N ASN A 12 7.65 0.05 -10.21
CA ASN A 12 8.49 0.02 -11.42
C ASN A 12 9.51 -1.15 -11.46
N GLY A 13 9.16 -2.31 -10.90
CA GLY A 13 10.05 -3.47 -10.84
C GLY A 13 11.11 -3.42 -9.74
N ALA A 14 11.12 -2.38 -8.90
CA ALA A 14 11.96 -2.27 -7.73
C ALA A 14 11.15 -2.39 -6.44
N GLN A 15 11.67 -3.11 -5.45
CA GLN A 15 11.11 -3.14 -4.11
C GLN A 15 11.40 -1.82 -3.38
N THR A 16 10.36 -1.23 -2.79
CA THR A 16 10.46 -0.03 -1.94
C THR A 16 9.83 -0.33 -0.58
N GLY A 17 10.40 0.19 0.51
CA GLY A 17 9.84 0.03 1.86
C GLY A 17 10.89 -0.37 2.92
N PRO A 18 10.46 -0.77 4.13
CA PRO A 18 9.06 -0.98 4.53
C PRO A 18 8.30 0.34 4.73
N HIS A 19 7.12 0.44 4.14
CA HIS A 19 6.21 1.57 4.26
C HIS A 19 5.16 1.32 5.33
N ASN A 20 4.74 2.38 6.01
CA ASN A 20 3.65 2.37 6.97
C ASN A 20 2.30 2.69 6.32
N ALA A 21 1.21 2.58 7.09
CA ALA A 21 -0.14 2.83 6.59
C ALA A 21 -0.29 4.23 5.94
N ASP A 22 0.28 5.27 6.55
CA ASP A 22 0.24 6.64 6.00
C ASP A 22 1.04 6.78 4.69
N ALA A 23 2.23 6.19 4.62
CA ALA A 23 3.04 6.18 3.40
C ALA A 23 2.33 5.41 2.27
N LEU A 24 1.75 4.25 2.57
CA LEU A 24 0.96 3.46 1.63
C LEU A 24 -0.25 4.25 1.12
N LYS A 25 -1.00 4.93 2.00
CA LYS A 25 -2.11 5.81 1.59
C LYS A 25 -1.64 6.91 0.64
N ALA A 26 -0.51 7.55 0.94
CA ALA A 26 0.06 8.57 0.05
C ALA A 26 0.45 7.98 -1.32
N MET A 27 1.03 6.77 -1.36
CA MET A 27 1.35 6.06 -2.60
C MET A 27 0.08 5.71 -3.40
N ILE A 28 -1.00 5.31 -2.72
CA ILE A 28 -2.31 5.06 -3.36
C ILE A 28 -2.83 6.35 -4.00
N SER A 29 -2.81 7.47 -3.27
CA SER A 29 -3.23 8.76 -3.79
C SER A 29 -2.39 9.25 -4.98
N ARG A 30 -1.11 8.88 -5.03
CA ARG A 30 -0.20 9.21 -6.15
C ARG A 30 -0.29 8.21 -7.31
N GLY A 31 -1.01 7.09 -7.17
CA GLY A 31 -1.08 6.02 -8.17
C GLY A 31 0.17 5.14 -8.25
N GLU A 32 1.10 5.26 -7.28
CA GLU A 32 2.30 4.41 -7.19
C GLU A 32 1.95 3.02 -6.63
N LEU A 33 0.92 2.94 -5.77
CA LEU A 33 0.39 1.70 -5.22
C LEU A 33 -1.06 1.54 -5.69
N MET A 34 -1.33 0.48 -6.45
CA MET A 34 -2.65 0.12 -6.94
C MET A 34 -3.07 -1.24 -6.39
N THR A 35 -4.34 -1.60 -6.54
CA THR A 35 -4.88 -2.89 -6.08
C THR A 35 -4.17 -4.10 -6.67
N GLY A 36 -3.66 -3.98 -7.91
CA GLY A 36 -2.85 -5.01 -8.58
C GLY A 36 -1.34 -4.89 -8.35
N SER A 37 -0.88 -3.91 -7.55
CA SER A 37 0.54 -3.80 -7.21
C SER A 37 0.95 -4.96 -6.31
N LEU A 38 2.14 -5.50 -6.53
CA LEU A 38 2.70 -6.53 -5.66
C LEU A 38 3.22 -5.88 -4.37
N VAL A 39 2.78 -6.42 -3.24
CA VAL A 39 3.21 -6.04 -1.91
C VAL A 39 3.68 -7.26 -1.14
N TRP A 40 4.57 -7.04 -0.19
CA TRP A 40 5.07 -8.08 0.69
C TRP A 40 5.28 -7.51 2.08
N LYS A 41 5.01 -8.28 3.11
CA LYS A 41 5.31 -7.91 4.49
C LYS A 41 6.01 -9.06 5.18
N GLU A 42 6.69 -8.75 6.29
CA GLU A 42 7.31 -9.76 7.13
C GLU A 42 6.28 -10.83 7.53
N GLY A 43 6.66 -12.11 7.37
CA GLY A 43 5.79 -13.26 7.61
C GLY A 43 4.99 -13.74 6.39
N MET A 44 5.02 -13.05 5.25
CA MET A 44 4.45 -13.58 4.00
C MET A 44 5.41 -14.53 3.28
N ALA A 45 4.86 -15.59 2.69
CA ALA A 45 5.64 -16.55 1.91
C ALA A 45 6.16 -15.98 0.58
N ALA A 46 5.38 -15.09 -0.06
CA ALA A 46 5.72 -14.49 -1.33
C ALA A 46 5.03 -13.14 -1.52
N TRP A 47 5.49 -12.37 -2.50
CA TRP A 47 4.82 -11.16 -2.97
C TRP A 47 3.39 -11.48 -3.39
N THR A 48 2.45 -10.68 -2.92
CA THR A 48 1.01 -10.87 -3.10
C THR A 48 0.40 -9.57 -3.60
N GLU A 49 -0.69 -9.61 -4.37
CA GLU A 49 -1.35 -8.39 -4.83
C GLU A 49 -1.91 -7.57 -3.64
N ALA A 50 -1.85 -6.25 -3.74
CA ALA A 50 -2.26 -5.34 -2.67
C ALA A 50 -3.72 -5.52 -2.23
N LYS A 51 -4.61 -5.92 -3.15
CA LYS A 51 -6.00 -6.28 -2.86
C LYS A 51 -6.16 -7.57 -2.04
N ASP A 52 -5.21 -8.50 -2.15
CA ASP A 52 -5.23 -9.80 -1.47
C ASP A 52 -4.60 -9.72 -0.07
N VAL A 53 -3.95 -8.58 0.25
CA VAL A 53 -3.42 -8.30 1.58
C VAL A 53 -4.43 -7.45 2.35
N PRO A 54 -5.17 -7.99 3.35
CA PRO A 54 -6.27 -7.29 4.00
C PRO A 54 -5.89 -5.93 4.59
N GLU A 55 -4.68 -5.84 5.15
CA GLU A 55 -4.16 -4.59 5.73
C GLU A 55 -3.93 -3.49 4.70
N VAL A 56 -3.55 -3.85 3.47
CA VAL A 56 -3.35 -2.90 2.37
C VAL A 56 -4.68 -2.65 1.65
N ALA A 57 -5.48 -3.70 1.45
CA ALA A 57 -6.85 -3.64 0.92
C ALA A 57 -7.71 -2.62 1.68
N ALA A 58 -7.60 -2.59 3.01
CA ALA A 58 -8.30 -1.64 3.88
C ALA A 58 -7.92 -0.17 3.61
N LEU A 59 -6.71 0.09 3.08
CA LEU A 59 -6.24 1.45 2.78
C LEU A 59 -6.89 2.02 1.52
N PHE A 60 -7.21 1.17 0.53
CA PHE A 60 -7.85 1.60 -0.72
C PHE A 60 -9.28 2.09 -0.51
N GLY A 61 -10.01 1.53 0.46
CA GLY A 61 -11.39 1.92 0.78
C GLY A 61 -11.52 3.28 1.50
N THR A 62 -10.41 3.89 1.91
CA THR A 62 -10.39 5.15 2.68
C THR A 62 -9.83 6.31 1.87
N ALA A 63 -9.77 6.24 0.54
CA ALA A 63 -9.42 7.42 -0.26
C ALA A 63 -10.52 8.49 -0.05
N PRO A 64 -10.26 9.62 0.63
CA PRO A 64 -11.22 10.71 0.65
C PRO A 64 -11.43 11.15 -0.81
N PRO A 65 -12.67 11.48 -1.21
CA PRO A 65 -12.94 11.94 -2.57
C PRO A 65 -11.99 13.10 -2.89
N PRO A 66 -11.47 13.18 -4.13
CA PRO A 66 -10.58 14.26 -4.53
C PRO A 66 -11.26 15.59 -4.25
N LEU A 67 -10.54 16.49 -3.59
CA LEU A 67 -10.99 17.87 -3.41
C LEU A 67 -11.29 18.44 -4.80
N PRO A 68 -12.45 19.08 -5.00
CA PRO A 68 -12.81 19.64 -6.30
C PRO A 68 -11.71 20.63 -6.74
N PRO A 69 -11.38 20.66 -8.05
CA PRO A 69 -10.42 21.65 -8.55
C PRO A 69 -10.91 23.05 -8.19
N GLN A 70 -10.02 23.87 -7.60
CA GLN A 70 -10.28 25.29 -7.34
C GLN A 70 -10.29 26.10 -8.64
#